data_AF-A0A916YNK5-F1
#
_entry.id   AF-A0A916YNK5-F1
#
_cell.length_a   1.000
_cell.length_b   1.000
_cell.length_c   1.000
_cell.angle_alpha   90.00
_cell.angle_beta   90.00
_cell.angle_gamma   90.00
#
_symmetry.space_group_name_H-M   'P 1'
#
loop_
_entity.id
_entity.type
_entity.pdbx_description
1 polymer ?
#
loop_
_entity_poly.entity_id
_entity_poly.type
_entity_poly.pdbx_seq_one_letter_code
_entity_poly.pdbx_strand_id
1 'polypeptide(L)'
;MNLASLAGGVTVVKNRAFQWFLVVFAILLIGYLIYRQGQKSGGFQAAAKLPNNGSGIPQGWTPTKLVDELWDNLGTIFWSWTERNSKIETLLNLTPDQLAAVYNDYNYRYGKKDGNTSLTKKISKEIFLLRQSEILAKLRSYGLY
;
A
#
# COMPACT_ATOMS: atom_id res chain seq x y z
N MET A 1 72.76 7.07 -5.61
CA MET A 1 71.70 7.68 -4.77
C MET A 1 70.43 6.86 -4.99
N ASN A 2 69.95 6.17 -3.94
CA ASN A 2 68.83 5.24 -4.04
C ASN A 2 67.48 6.00 -4.10
N LEU A 3 66.71 5.72 -5.15
CA LEU A 3 65.31 6.11 -5.30
C LEU A 3 64.43 5.12 -4.52
N ALA A 4 64.29 5.32 -3.22
CA ALA A 4 63.36 4.54 -2.42
C ALA A 4 62.82 5.37 -1.26
N SER A 5 61.58 5.89 -1.36
CA SER A 5 60.63 6.00 -0.23
C SER A 5 59.34 6.80 -0.52
N LEU A 6 58.66 6.61 -1.64
CA LEU A 6 57.31 7.18 -1.82
C LEU A 6 56.28 6.14 -2.27
N ALA A 7 56.30 4.98 -1.62
CA ALA A 7 55.13 4.12 -1.56
C ALA A 7 54.39 4.45 -0.26
N GLY A 8 53.56 5.49 -0.29
CA GLY A 8 52.61 5.80 0.77
C GLY A 8 51.59 4.65 0.85
N GLY A 9 51.90 3.66 1.69
CA GLY A 9 51.01 2.54 1.96
C GLY A 9 49.72 3.06 2.59
N VAL A 10 48.60 2.91 1.89
CA VAL A 10 47.28 3.08 2.49
C VAL A 10 47.11 1.99 3.54
N THR A 11 47.37 2.33 4.80
CA THR A 11 47.07 1.44 5.92
C THR A 11 45.55 1.39 6.07
N VAL A 12 44.93 0.36 5.50
CA VAL A 12 43.52 0.05 5.74
C VAL A 12 43.39 -0.36 7.21
N VAL A 13 43.04 0.61 8.07
CA VAL A 13 42.74 0.33 9.46
C VAL A 13 41.49 -0.55 9.47
N LYS A 14 41.66 -1.85 9.75
CA LYS A 14 40.57 -2.81 9.89
C LYS A 14 39.79 -2.51 11.17
N ASN A 15 38.98 -1.45 11.14
CA ASN A 15 38.07 -1.14 12.22
C ASN A 15 36.82 -2.00 12.06
N ARG A 16 36.83 -3.15 12.73
CA ARG A 16 35.71 -4.12 12.69
C ARG A 16 34.39 -3.47 13.08
N ALA A 17 34.38 -2.51 14.01
CA ALA A 17 33.17 -1.80 14.41
C ALA A 17 32.62 -0.91 13.27
N PHE A 18 33.50 -0.24 12.51
CA PHE A 18 33.09 0.55 11.34
C PHE A 18 32.56 -0.33 10.20
N GLN A 19 33.17 -1.51 10.00
CA GLN A 19 32.67 -2.49 9.02
C GLN A 19 31.28 -3.00 9.39
N TRP A 20 31.05 -3.34 10.67
CA TRP A 20 29.72 -3.72 11.16
C TRP A 20 28.69 -2.59 11.02
N PHE A 21 29.08 -1.35 11.30
CA PHE A 21 28.22 -0.18 11.09
C PHE A 21 27.80 -0.04 9.62
N LEU A 22 28.72 -0.16 8.68
CA LEU A 22 28.41 -0.09 7.24
C LEU A 22 27.48 -1.21 6.78
N VAL A 23 27.65 -2.44 7.31
CA VAL A 23 26.77 -3.57 6.99
C VAL A 23 25.35 -3.32 7.51
N VAL A 24 25.20 -2.88 8.76
CA VAL A 24 23.89 -2.55 9.34
C VAL A 24 23.25 -1.39 8.58
N PHE A 25 24.01 -0.34 8.26
CA PHE A 25 23.53 0.80 7.48
C PHE A 25 23.08 0.37 6.08
N ALA A 26 23.83 -0.50 5.40
CA ALA A 26 23.45 -1.03 4.09
C ALA A 26 22.16 -1.86 4.17
N ILE A 27 21.99 -2.70 5.19
CA ILE A 27 20.75 -3.48 5.40
C ILE A 27 19.55 -2.55 5.63
N LEU A 28 19.69 -1.53 6.47
CA LEU A 28 18.64 -0.55 6.72
C LEU A 28 18.31 0.25 5.46
N LEU A 29 19.33 0.64 4.68
CA LEU A 29 19.15 1.35 3.42
C LEU A 29 18.43 0.48 2.38
N ILE A 30 18.81 -0.79 2.25
CA ILE A 30 18.14 -1.75 1.35
C ILE A 30 16.69 -1.96 1.78
N GLY A 31 16.43 -2.17 3.07
CA GLY A 31 15.08 -2.29 3.61
C GLY A 31 14.23 -1.04 3.32
N TYR A 32 14.81 0.14 3.51
CA TYR A 32 14.17 1.41 3.17
C TYR A 32 13.89 1.56 1.67
N LEU A 33 14.83 1.17 0.80
CA LEU A 33 14.65 1.20 -0.65
C LEU A 33 13.57 0.22 -1.12
N ILE A 34 13.54 -1.00 -0.59
CA ILE A 34 12.48 -1.99 -0.87
C ILE A 34 11.13 -1.46 -0.41
N TYR A 35 11.05 -0.89 0.80
CA TYR A 35 9.84 -0.25 1.31
C TYR A 35 9.36 0.89 0.39
N ARG A 36 10.28 1.77 -0.03
CA ARG A 36 9.96 2.91 -0.90
C ARG A 36 9.59 2.48 -2.31
N GLN A 37 10.16 1.39 -2.82
CA GLN A 37 9.85 0.83 -4.13
C GLN A 37 8.51 0.10 -4.11
N GLY A 38 8.19 -0.62 -3.03
CA GLY A 38 6.85 -1.19 -2.80
C GLY A 38 5.76 -0.12 -2.68
N GLN A 39 6.06 1.05 -2.12
CA GLN A 39 5.12 2.18 -2.07
C GLN A 39 4.77 2.76 -3.44
N LYS A 40 5.67 2.64 -4.44
CA LYS A 40 5.46 3.17 -5.80
C LYS A 40 4.51 2.30 -6.63
N SER A 41 4.45 0.99 -6.38
CA SER A 41 3.61 0.05 -7.14
C SER A 41 2.11 0.11 -6.79
N GLY A 42 1.76 0.75 -5.67
CA GLY A 42 0.37 0.96 -5.23
C GLY A 42 -0.09 2.42 -5.27
N GLY A 43 0.63 3.29 -5.99
CA GLY A 43 0.26 4.70 -6.15
C GLY A 43 -1.09 4.84 -6.83
N PHE A 44 -1.82 5.92 -6.50
CA PHE A 44 -3.07 6.37 -7.12
C PHE A 44 -3.21 5.90 -8.59
N GLN A 45 -3.96 4.83 -8.82
CA GLN A 45 -4.22 4.35 -10.16
C GLN A 45 -5.39 5.15 -10.76
N ALA A 46 -5.28 5.47 -12.05
CA ALA A 46 -6.39 6.01 -12.83
C ALA A 46 -7.59 5.05 -12.77
N ALA A 47 -8.80 5.59 -12.93
CA ALA A 47 -10.06 4.84 -12.78
C ALA A 47 -9.97 3.44 -13.39
N ALA A 48 -10.14 2.43 -12.54
CA ALA A 48 -10.08 1.05 -12.95
C ALA A 48 -11.33 0.68 -13.76
N LYS A 49 -11.17 -0.20 -14.75
CA LYS A 49 -12.30 -0.65 -15.57
C LYS A 49 -13.28 -1.47 -14.73
N LEU A 50 -14.57 -1.32 -15.00
CA LEU A 50 -15.61 -2.17 -14.41
C LEU A 50 -15.53 -3.57 -15.05
N PRO A 51 -15.35 -4.67 -14.27
CA PRO A 51 -15.13 -6.02 -14.80
C PRO A 51 -16.20 -6.51 -15.79
N ASN A 52 -17.48 -6.18 -15.56
CA ASN A 52 -18.59 -6.55 -16.43
C ASN A 52 -19.31 -5.34 -17.01
N ASN A 53 -18.57 -4.25 -17.29
CA ASN A 53 -19.09 -3.00 -17.86
C ASN A 53 -20.25 -2.36 -17.05
N GLY A 54 -20.34 -2.64 -15.75
CA GLY A 54 -21.38 -2.08 -14.88
C GLY A 54 -22.69 -2.87 -14.86
N SER A 55 -22.80 -4.00 -15.54
CA SER A 55 -23.98 -4.88 -15.51
C SER A 55 -24.34 -5.38 -14.10
N GLY A 56 -23.35 -5.45 -13.20
CA GLY A 56 -23.54 -5.84 -11.80
C GLY A 56 -23.98 -4.71 -10.87
N ILE A 57 -24.27 -3.50 -11.39
CA ILE A 57 -24.69 -2.33 -10.61
C ILE A 57 -26.20 -2.12 -10.78
N PRO A 58 -27.02 -2.27 -9.72
CA PRO A 58 -28.44 -2.00 -9.76
C PRO A 58 -28.75 -0.55 -10.12
N GLN A 59 -29.86 -0.29 -10.80
CA GLN A 59 -30.30 1.06 -11.12
C GLN A 59 -30.53 1.87 -9.84
N GLY A 60 -29.94 3.08 -9.77
CA GLY A 60 -30.03 3.96 -8.60
C GLY A 60 -29.08 3.61 -7.44
N TRP A 61 -28.29 2.55 -7.55
CA TRP A 61 -27.26 2.24 -6.57
C TRP A 61 -26.08 3.21 -6.70
N THR A 62 -25.53 3.67 -5.57
CA THR A 62 -24.37 4.55 -5.55
C THR A 62 -23.33 4.07 -4.52
N PRO A 63 -22.02 4.15 -4.84
CA PRO A 63 -20.96 3.78 -3.90
C PRO A 63 -20.72 4.85 -2.82
N THR A 64 -21.24 6.07 -3.02
CA THR A 64 -20.86 7.29 -2.28
C THR A 64 -20.97 7.14 -0.77
N LYS A 65 -22.11 6.64 -0.26
CA LYS A 65 -22.33 6.48 1.18
C LYS A 65 -21.33 5.48 1.79
N LEU A 66 -21.12 4.36 1.13
CA LEU A 66 -20.17 3.34 1.57
C LEU A 66 -18.73 3.86 1.54
N VAL A 67 -18.39 4.66 0.53
CA VAL A 67 -17.06 5.28 0.38
C VAL A 67 -16.79 6.30 1.48
N ASP A 68 -17.79 7.10 1.86
CA ASP A 68 -17.69 8.02 3.01
C ASP A 68 -17.47 7.28 4.31
N GLU A 69 -18.28 6.25 4.56
CA GLU A 69 -18.11 5.38 5.73
C GLU A 69 -16.73 4.70 5.74
N LEU A 70 -16.21 4.25 4.60
CA LEU A 70 -14.88 3.65 4.51
C LEU A 70 -13.78 4.66 4.82
N TRP A 71 -13.90 5.90 4.33
CA TRP A 71 -12.89 6.93 4.59
C TRP A 71 -12.85 7.34 6.06
N ASP A 72 -14.01 7.59 6.66
CA ASP A 72 -14.12 7.94 8.08
C ASP A 72 -13.60 6.82 8.98
N ASN A 73 -13.91 5.55 8.66
CA ASN A 73 -13.59 4.41 9.51
C ASN A 73 -12.15 3.92 9.38
N LEU A 74 -11.59 3.94 8.17
CA LEU A 74 -10.20 3.54 7.94
C LEU A 74 -9.21 4.64 8.36
N GLY A 75 -9.65 5.88 8.53
CA GLY A 75 -8.79 6.99 8.97
C GLY A 75 -8.63 7.13 10.48
N THR A 76 -9.51 6.49 11.28
CA THR A 76 -9.71 6.87 12.68
C THR A 76 -9.23 5.79 13.65
N ILE A 77 -8.39 6.21 14.61
CA ILE A 77 -7.75 5.34 15.62
C ILE A 77 -8.75 4.77 16.66
N PHE A 78 -9.96 5.31 16.72
CA PHE A 78 -10.97 5.02 17.74
C PHE A 78 -12.01 3.95 17.36
N TRP A 79 -11.90 3.35 16.17
CA TRP A 79 -12.88 2.35 15.73
C TRP A 79 -12.57 0.95 16.24
N SER A 80 -13.61 0.24 16.64
CA SER A 80 -13.48 -1.15 17.11
C SER A 80 -13.12 -2.08 15.96
N TRP A 81 -12.38 -3.14 16.28
CA TRP A 81 -12.06 -4.19 15.31
C TRP A 81 -13.30 -4.79 14.63
N THR A 82 -14.40 -4.88 15.37
CA THR A 82 -15.69 -5.40 14.89
C THR A 82 -16.28 -4.56 13.77
N GLU A 83 -16.26 -3.24 13.92
CA GLU A 83 -16.82 -2.34 12.91
C GLU A 83 -15.97 -2.32 11.64
N ARG A 84 -14.64 -2.31 11.77
CA ARG A 84 -13.72 -2.43 10.62
C ARG A 84 -13.99 -3.72 9.84
N ASN A 85 -14.20 -4.83 10.54
CA ASN A 85 -14.53 -6.11 9.92
C ASN A 85 -15.89 -6.12 9.22
N SER A 86 -16.92 -5.52 9.81
CA SER A 86 -18.26 -5.43 9.19
C SER A 86 -18.20 -4.67 7.86
N LYS A 87 -17.40 -3.62 7.75
CA LYS A 87 -17.21 -2.88 6.49
C LYS A 87 -16.44 -3.68 5.45
N ILE A 88 -15.45 -4.47 5.86
CA ILE A 88 -14.78 -5.41 4.94
C ILE A 88 -15.70 -6.51 4.47
N GLU A 89 -16.53 -7.04 5.34
CA GLU A 89 -17.54 -8.03 4.97
C GLU A 89 -18.54 -7.45 3.97
N THR A 90 -18.92 -6.18 4.14
CA THR A 90 -19.71 -5.45 3.14
C THR A 90 -19.00 -5.42 1.78
N LEU A 91 -17.71 -5.05 1.73
CA LEU A 91 -16.92 -5.06 0.49
C LEU A 91 -16.77 -6.47 -0.14
N LEU A 92 -16.62 -7.49 0.70
CA LEU A 92 -16.54 -8.89 0.26
C LEU A 92 -17.86 -9.41 -0.30
N ASN A 93 -19.00 -8.83 0.08
CA ASN A 93 -20.32 -9.19 -0.43
C ASN A 93 -20.73 -8.40 -1.70
N LEU A 94 -19.99 -7.36 -2.08
CA LEU A 94 -20.28 -6.60 -3.31
C LEU A 94 -20.02 -7.42 -4.59
N THR A 95 -20.79 -7.13 -5.64
CA THR A 95 -20.49 -7.63 -6.99
C THR A 95 -19.17 -7.06 -7.50
N PRO A 96 -18.53 -7.67 -8.51
CA PRO A 96 -17.28 -7.15 -9.08
C PRO A 96 -17.38 -5.69 -9.53
N ASP A 97 -18.48 -5.33 -10.19
CA ASP A 97 -18.69 -3.96 -10.68
C ASP A 97 -18.97 -2.97 -9.56
N GLN A 98 -19.74 -3.37 -8.54
CA GLN A 98 -19.95 -2.54 -7.35
C GLN A 98 -18.65 -2.30 -6.60
N LEU A 99 -17.81 -3.33 -6.45
CA LEU A 99 -16.51 -3.21 -5.79
C LEU A 99 -15.56 -2.31 -6.59
N ALA A 100 -15.54 -2.43 -7.92
CA ALA A 100 -14.76 -1.54 -8.78
C ALA A 100 -15.28 -0.09 -8.72
N ALA A 101 -16.59 0.12 -8.67
CA ALA A 101 -17.19 1.44 -8.49
C ALA A 101 -16.80 2.08 -7.14
N VAL A 102 -16.82 1.32 -6.05
CA VAL A 102 -16.36 1.77 -4.72
C VAL A 102 -14.87 2.11 -4.74
N TYR A 103 -14.04 1.27 -5.35
CA TYR A 103 -12.61 1.51 -5.50
C TYR A 103 -12.34 2.82 -6.25
N ASN A 104 -13.04 3.04 -7.36
CA ASN A 104 -12.89 4.24 -8.18
C ASN A 104 -13.37 5.50 -7.46
N ASP A 105 -14.54 5.45 -6.84
CA ASP A 105 -15.11 6.61 -6.12
C ASP A 105 -14.25 6.97 -4.90
N TYR A 106 -13.75 5.98 -4.15
CA TYR A 106 -12.82 6.22 -3.04
C TYR A 106 -11.52 6.86 -3.54
N ASN A 107 -10.88 6.28 -4.55
CA ASN A 107 -9.63 6.82 -5.07
C ASN A 107 -9.83 8.23 -5.62
N TYR A 108 -10.91 8.48 -6.36
CA TYR A 108 -11.23 9.80 -6.90
C TYR A 108 -11.40 10.87 -5.80
N ARG A 109 -12.16 10.56 -4.75
CA ARG A 109 -12.53 11.53 -3.70
C ARG A 109 -11.47 11.69 -2.61
N TYR A 110 -10.87 10.58 -2.21
CA TYR A 110 -10.01 10.48 -1.02
C TYR A 110 -8.59 10.06 -1.32
N GLY A 111 -8.31 9.46 -2.47
CA GLY A 111 -6.96 8.97 -2.79
C GLY A 111 -5.88 10.06 -2.74
N LYS A 112 -6.21 11.29 -3.17
CA LYS A 112 -5.31 12.46 -3.03
C LYS A 112 -5.22 12.98 -1.59
N LYS A 113 -6.34 12.96 -0.84
CA LYS A 113 -6.41 13.42 0.56
C LYS A 113 -5.60 12.52 1.50
N ASP A 114 -5.52 11.23 1.18
CA ASP A 114 -4.75 10.23 1.92
C ASP A 114 -3.29 10.11 1.43
N GLY A 115 -2.75 11.15 0.78
CA GLY A 115 -1.34 11.20 0.36
C GLY A 115 -1.02 10.35 -0.88
N ASN A 116 -1.91 10.32 -1.87
CA ASN A 116 -1.85 9.46 -3.06
C ASN A 116 -1.91 7.96 -2.75
N THR A 117 -2.74 7.61 -1.77
CA THR A 117 -2.97 6.24 -1.31
C THR A 117 -4.25 5.69 -1.94
N SER A 118 -4.20 4.51 -2.53
CA SER A 118 -5.38 3.80 -3.03
C SER A 118 -6.16 3.13 -1.90
N LEU A 119 -7.43 2.80 -2.14
CA LEU A 119 -8.26 2.04 -1.19
C LEU A 119 -7.58 0.73 -0.74
N THR A 120 -6.94 0.02 -1.68
CA THR A 120 -6.18 -1.22 -1.40
C THR A 120 -5.06 -0.97 -0.41
N LYS A 121 -4.31 0.11 -0.59
CA LYS A 121 -3.20 0.49 0.31
C LYS A 121 -3.71 0.95 1.67
N LYS A 122 -4.84 1.66 1.73
CA LYS A 122 -5.49 2.01 3.00
C LYS A 122 -5.94 0.77 3.77
N ILE A 123 -6.65 -0.14 3.11
CA ILE A 123 -7.05 -1.43 3.66
C ILE A 123 -5.83 -2.23 4.15
N SER A 124 -4.73 -2.20 3.39
CA SER A 124 -3.52 -2.92 3.76
C SER A 124 -2.82 -2.42 5.03
N LYS A 125 -3.06 -1.15 5.38
CA LYS A 125 -2.45 -0.49 6.54
C LYS A 125 -3.31 -0.62 7.79
N GLU A 126 -4.62 -0.63 7.62
CA GLU A 126 -5.59 -0.42 8.71
C GLU A 126 -6.28 -1.70 9.19
N ILE A 127 -6.05 -2.83 8.51
CA ILE A 127 -6.80 -4.07 8.73
C ILE A 127 -5.86 -5.22 9.07
N PHE A 128 -6.33 -6.08 9.98
CA PHE A 128 -5.59 -7.25 10.43
C PHE A 128 -5.42 -8.29 9.32
N LEU A 129 -4.26 -8.97 9.30
CA LEU A 129 -3.70 -9.76 8.20
C LEU A 129 -4.65 -10.77 7.52
N LEU A 130 -5.57 -11.40 8.27
CA LEU A 130 -6.44 -12.46 7.73
C LEU A 130 -7.47 -11.93 6.72
N ARG A 131 -8.33 -10.99 7.13
CA ARG A 131 -9.38 -10.40 6.27
C ARG A 131 -8.79 -9.51 5.17
N GLN A 132 -7.61 -8.93 5.43
CA GLN A 132 -6.85 -8.15 4.46
C GLN A 132 -6.49 -9.00 3.23
N SER A 133 -6.06 -10.24 3.42
CA SER A 133 -5.64 -11.10 2.31
C SER A 133 -6.82 -11.45 1.37
N GLU A 134 -8.01 -11.70 1.92
CA GLU A 134 -9.23 -12.00 1.16
C GLU A 134 -9.67 -10.83 0.28
N ILE A 135 -9.78 -9.62 0.85
CA ILE A 135 -10.24 -8.46 0.09
C ILE A 135 -9.21 -8.03 -0.95
N LEU A 136 -7.91 -8.10 -0.63
CA LEU A 136 -6.85 -7.82 -1.59
C LEU A 136 -6.80 -8.86 -2.72
N ALA A 137 -7.03 -10.15 -2.40
CA ALA A 137 -7.14 -11.20 -3.42
C ALA A 137 -8.33 -10.97 -4.34
N LYS A 138 -9.50 -10.59 -3.79
CA LYS A 138 -10.69 -10.24 -4.57
C LYS A 138 -10.43 -9.03 -5.47
N LEU A 139 -9.84 -7.96 -4.95
CA LEU A 139 -9.49 -6.76 -5.72
C LEU A 139 -8.48 -7.09 -6.84
N ARG A 140 -7.46 -7.92 -6.56
CA ARG A 140 -6.51 -8.40 -7.58
C ARG A 140 -7.18 -9.25 -8.66
N SER A 141 -8.11 -10.12 -8.29
CA SER A 141 -8.83 -10.97 -9.26
C SER A 141 -9.62 -10.15 -10.30
N TYR A 142 -9.92 -8.88 -9.98
CA TYR A 142 -10.63 -7.94 -10.85
C TYR A 142 -9.70 -6.90 -11.50
N GLY A 143 -8.37 -7.00 -11.32
CA GLY A 143 -7.40 -6.05 -11.86
C GLY A 143 -7.45 -4.66 -11.20
N LEU A 144 -7.97 -4.56 -9.97
CA LEU A 144 -8.06 -3.32 -9.19
C LEU A 144 -6.80 -3.09 -8.31
N TYR A 145 -5.84 -4.02 -8.35
CA TYR A 145 -4.61 -4.06 -7.55
C TYR A 145 -3.48 -4.77 -8.28
#